data_AF-A0A3C1H3S7-F1
#
_entry.id   AF-A0A3C1H3S7-F1
#
_cell.length_a   1.000
_cell.length_b   1.000
_cell.length_c   1.000
_cell.angle_alpha   90.00
_cell.angle_beta   90.00
_cell.angle_gamma   90.00
#
_symmetry.space_group_name_H-M   'P 1'
#
loop_
_entity.id
_entity.type
_entity.pdbx_description
1 polymer ?
#
loop_
_entity_poly.entity_id
_entity_poly.type
_entity_poly.pdbx_seq_one_letter_code
_entity_poly.pdbx_strand_id
1 'polypeptide(L)'
;MDYVYYHFKTADIRQTWNTAEIEAFLQEFPLFAEYKNDGAFQSKKPFLCVHLMNVRSYDSWNSDDYDPAHTNYISVLTSDDWYWGIKQDPQIRSVLDGLERL
;
A
#
# COMPACT_ATOMS: atom_id res chain seq x y z
N MET A 1 3.49 5.35 -20.68
CA MET A 1 3.79 4.71 -19.38
C MET A 1 2.46 4.45 -18.75
N ASP A 2 2.06 3.20 -18.75
CA ASP A 2 0.79 2.79 -18.17
C ASP A 2 1.01 2.50 -16.68
N TYR A 3 0.07 2.95 -15.85
CA TYR A 3 0.09 2.72 -14.41
C TYR A 3 -0.84 1.57 -14.09
N VAL A 4 -0.36 0.63 -13.27
CA VAL A 4 -1.16 -0.48 -12.74
C VAL A 4 -1.53 -0.16 -11.30
N TYR A 5 -2.82 -0.31 -11.01
CA TYR A 5 -3.38 -0.10 -9.70
C TYR A 5 -3.82 -1.45 -9.14
N TYR A 6 -3.30 -1.78 -7.96
CA TYR A 6 -3.78 -2.91 -7.17
C TYR A 6 -4.27 -2.40 -5.82
N HIS A 7 -5.14 -3.16 -5.16
CA HIS A 7 -5.59 -2.82 -3.82
C HIS A 7 -5.85 -4.04 -2.97
N PHE A 8 -5.66 -3.87 -1.67
CA PHE A 8 -6.11 -4.79 -0.63
C PHE A 8 -7.21 -4.10 0.15
N LYS A 9 -8.24 -4.85 0.54
CA LYS A 9 -9.36 -4.33 1.32
C LYS A 9 -9.88 -5.39 2.27
N THR A 10 -10.40 -4.96 3.42
CA THR A 10 -11.06 -5.87 4.36
C THR A 10 -12.35 -6.43 3.74
N ALA A 11 -12.80 -7.60 4.21
CA ALA A 11 -14.01 -8.23 3.67
C ALA A 11 -15.29 -7.41 3.96
N ASP A 12 -15.31 -6.67 5.06
CA ASP A 12 -16.38 -5.77 5.48
C ASP A 12 -15.79 -4.37 5.74
N ILE A 13 -16.43 -3.34 5.18
CA ILE A 13 -16.01 -1.92 5.29
C ILE A 13 -15.85 -1.44 6.74
N ARG A 14 -16.54 -2.07 7.69
CA ARG A 14 -16.48 -1.75 9.13
C ARG A 14 -15.29 -2.41 9.83
N GLN A 15 -14.64 -3.38 9.21
CA GLN A 15 -13.44 -4.02 9.73
C GLN A 15 -12.21 -3.23 9.32
N THR A 16 -11.25 -3.16 10.23
CA THR A 16 -10.02 -2.39 10.06
C THR A 16 -8.83 -3.21 10.56
N TRP A 17 -7.74 -3.16 9.83
CA TRP A 17 -6.41 -3.50 10.32
C TRP A 17 -5.83 -2.36 11.15
N ASN A 18 -4.83 -2.68 11.97
CA ASN A 18 -4.09 -1.69 12.73
C ASN A 18 -3.11 -0.94 11.82
N THR A 19 -3.34 0.35 11.62
CA THR A 19 -2.48 1.17 10.73
C THR A 19 -1.02 1.15 11.19
N ALA A 20 -0.76 1.32 12.49
CA ALA A 20 0.60 1.39 13.00
C ALA A 20 1.41 0.10 12.77
N GLU A 21 0.75 -1.06 12.81
CA GLU A 21 1.40 -2.34 12.51
C GLU A 21 1.76 -2.47 11.03
N ILE A 22 0.87 -2.04 10.12
CA ILE A 22 1.14 -2.01 8.68
C ILE A 22 2.27 -1.04 8.37
N GLU A 23 2.25 0.15 8.99
CA GLU A 23 3.31 1.13 8.82
C GLU A 23 4.67 0.62 9.30
N ALA A 24 4.71 -0.03 10.47
CA ALA A 24 5.93 -0.64 10.99
C ALA A 24 6.46 -1.71 10.02
N PHE A 25 5.58 -2.59 9.52
CA PHE A 25 5.92 -3.58 8.49
C PHE A 25 6.50 -2.93 7.22
N LEU A 26 5.84 -1.89 6.68
CA LEU A 26 6.33 -1.19 5.49
C LEU A 26 7.68 -0.49 5.73
N GLN A 27 7.92 0.02 6.94
CA GLN A 27 9.19 0.66 7.31
C GLN A 27 10.37 -0.31 7.44
N GLU A 28 10.13 -1.63 7.59
CA GLU A 28 11.20 -2.63 7.55
C GLU A 28 11.87 -2.71 6.17
N PHE A 29 11.19 -2.24 5.12
CA PHE A 29 11.70 -2.29 3.76
C PHE A 29 12.51 -1.03 3.43
N PRO A 30 13.81 -1.16 3.09
CA PRO A 30 14.68 -0.02 2.76
C PRO A 30 14.19 0.84 1.59
N LEU A 31 13.32 0.28 0.73
CA LEU A 31 12.76 1.00 -0.40
C LEU A 31 11.80 2.13 0.01
N PHE A 32 11.18 2.07 1.19
CA PHE A 32 10.24 3.08 1.71
C PHE A 32 10.87 4.04 2.74
N ALA A 33 12.19 3.96 2.96
CA ALA A 33 12.86 4.58 4.10
C ALA A 33 12.86 6.13 4.15
N GLU A 34 12.48 6.82 3.08
CA GLU A 34 12.66 8.29 2.98
C GLU A 34 11.37 9.10 2.78
N TYR A 35 10.26 8.47 2.35
CA TYR A 35 9.06 9.19 1.95
C TYR A 35 7.82 8.58 2.57
N LYS A 36 7.52 9.02 3.80
CA LYS A 36 6.26 8.77 4.50
C LYS A 36 5.54 10.10 4.69
N ASN A 37 4.33 10.21 4.16
CA ASN A 37 3.44 11.35 4.43
C ASN A 37 2.01 10.82 4.60
N ASP A 38 1.40 11.00 5.77
CA ASP A 38 -0.01 10.67 6.03
C ASP A 38 -0.47 9.34 5.40
N GLY A 39 0.20 8.23 5.75
CA GLY A 39 -0.13 6.89 5.25
C GLY A 39 0.34 6.56 3.83
N ALA A 40 0.98 7.50 3.12
CA ALA A 40 1.61 7.25 1.82
C ALA A 40 3.09 6.88 1.96
N PHE A 41 3.47 5.74 1.39
CA PHE A 41 4.82 5.18 1.35
C PHE A 41 5.32 5.17 -0.09
N GLN A 42 6.15 6.15 -0.44
CA GLN A 42 6.72 6.26 -1.77
C GLN A 42 8.08 5.58 -1.82
N SER A 43 8.25 4.68 -2.80
CA SER A 43 9.50 3.94 -2.99
C SER A 43 10.58 4.83 -3.60
N LYS A 44 11.84 4.59 -3.21
CA LYS A 44 13.04 5.12 -3.90
C LYS A 44 13.15 4.61 -5.34
N LYS A 45 12.58 3.44 -5.60
CA LYS A 45 12.50 2.88 -6.94
C LYS A 45 11.35 3.57 -7.69
N PRO A 46 11.53 3.93 -8.96
CA PRO A 46 10.49 4.62 -9.70
C PRO A 46 9.24 3.73 -9.79
N PHE A 47 8.09 4.32 -9.51
CA PHE A 47 6.77 3.72 -9.67
C PHE A 47 6.43 2.57 -8.69
N LEU A 48 6.68 2.72 -7.39
CA LEU A 48 5.93 1.98 -6.36
C LEU A 48 5.49 2.95 -5.25
N CYS A 49 4.19 3.02 -5.02
CA CYS A 49 3.60 3.77 -3.92
C CYS A 49 2.56 2.91 -3.21
N VAL A 50 2.54 2.93 -1.88
CA VAL A 50 1.54 2.25 -1.06
C VAL A 50 0.82 3.29 -0.21
N HIS A 51 -0.49 3.38 -0.31
CA HIS A 51 -1.31 4.30 0.50
C HIS A 51 -2.21 3.51 1.44
N LEU A 52 -2.17 3.85 2.73
CA LEU A 52 -3.05 3.31 3.76
C LEU A 52 -4.24 4.25 3.98
N MET A 53 -5.46 3.71 3.95
CA MET A 53 -6.70 4.49 4.04
C MET A 53 -7.76 3.78 4.90
N ASN A 54 -8.61 4.58 5.55
CA ASN A 54 -9.84 4.19 6.23
C ASN A 54 -11.05 4.75 5.48
N VAL A 55 -11.42 4.07 4.40
CA VAL A 55 -12.42 4.56 3.46
C VAL A 55 -13.82 4.24 3.95
N ARG A 56 -14.78 5.11 3.61
CA ARG A 56 -16.21 4.87 3.92
C ARG A 56 -16.93 4.04 2.86
N SER A 57 -16.31 3.90 1.68
CA SER A 57 -16.77 3.09 0.56
C SER A 57 -15.57 2.60 -0.25
N TYR A 58 -15.59 1.33 -0.68
CA TYR A 58 -14.53 0.81 -1.56
C TYR A 58 -14.58 1.40 -2.97
N ASP A 59 -15.72 1.97 -3.37
CA ASP A 59 -15.88 2.60 -4.68
C ASP A 59 -15.53 4.10 -4.64
N SER A 60 -15.27 4.65 -3.46
CA SER A 60 -14.95 6.07 -3.27
C SER A 60 -13.92 6.23 -2.17
N TRP A 61 -12.67 6.40 -2.58
CA TRP A 61 -11.51 6.56 -1.73
C TRP A 61 -10.72 7.79 -2.17
N ASN A 62 -10.08 8.45 -1.21
CA ASN A 62 -9.19 9.58 -1.45
C ASN A 62 -7.95 9.49 -0.54
N SER A 63 -6.88 10.19 -0.90
CA SER A 63 -5.62 10.20 -0.13
C SER A 63 -5.75 10.84 1.25
N ASP A 64 -6.81 11.59 1.51
CA ASP A 64 -7.08 12.25 2.79
C ASP A 64 -7.86 11.34 3.75
N ASP A 65 -8.25 10.14 3.31
CA ASP A 65 -8.91 9.13 4.14
C ASP A 65 -7.92 8.40 5.07
N TYR A 66 -6.70 8.91 5.25
CA TYR A 66 -5.72 8.36 6.19
C TYR A 66 -6.22 8.46 7.64
N ASP A 67 -6.13 7.34 8.36
CA ASP A 67 -6.39 7.26 9.79
C ASP A 67 -5.23 6.52 10.46
N PRO A 68 -4.53 7.16 11.43
CA PRO A 68 -3.35 6.59 12.08
C PRO A 68 -3.65 5.38 12.96
N ALA A 69 -4.91 5.08 13.26
CA ALA A 69 -5.32 3.93 14.06
C ALA A 69 -5.94 2.81 13.21
N HIS A 70 -6.64 3.15 12.13
CA HIS A 70 -7.46 2.20 11.39
C HIS A 70 -7.17 2.23 9.89
N THR A 71 -6.99 1.08 9.27
CA THR A 71 -6.89 0.95 7.80
C THR A 71 -7.84 -0.15 7.35
N ASN A 72 -8.71 0.12 6.37
CA ASN A 72 -9.56 -0.90 5.75
C ASN A 72 -9.31 -1.05 4.25
N TYR A 73 -8.45 -0.19 3.69
CA TYR A 73 -8.12 -0.17 2.28
C TYR A 73 -6.65 0.23 2.09
N ILE A 74 -5.93 -0.52 1.28
CA ILE A 74 -4.54 -0.27 0.92
C ILE A 74 -4.48 -0.17 -0.60
N SER A 75 -4.10 1.00 -1.12
CA SER A 75 -3.82 1.18 -2.55
C SER A 75 -2.36 0.95 -2.84
N VAL A 76 -2.06 0.22 -3.91
CA VAL A 76 -0.71 0.01 -4.42
C VAL A 76 -0.67 0.50 -5.86
N LEU A 77 0.10 1.57 -6.11
CA LEU A 77 0.34 2.13 -7.42
C LEU A 77 1.70 1.69 -7.95
N THR A 78 1.72 1.13 -9.15
CA THR A 78 2.94 0.73 -9.86
C THR A 78 2.88 1.03 -11.35
N SER A 79 3.97 0.91 -12.11
CA SER A 79 3.93 0.99 -13.59
C SER A 79 3.80 -0.39 -14.27
N ASP A 80 3.37 -0.41 -15.53
CA ASP A 80 3.07 -1.64 -16.29
C ASP A 80 4.34 -2.34 -16.83
N ASP A 81 5.35 -1.56 -17.25
CA ASP A 81 6.72 -2.05 -17.52
C ASP A 81 7.32 -2.75 -16.28
N TRP A 82 6.83 -2.36 -15.11
CA TRP A 82 7.22 -2.88 -13.81
C TRP A 82 6.34 -4.06 -13.37
N TYR A 83 5.09 -4.21 -13.83
CA TYR A 83 4.18 -5.30 -13.43
C TYR A 83 4.69 -6.69 -13.83
N TRP A 84 5.34 -6.81 -15.00
CA TRP A 84 6.05 -8.03 -15.40
C TRP A 84 7.36 -8.26 -14.62
N GLY A 85 7.94 -7.19 -14.07
CA GLY A 85 9.14 -7.19 -13.24
C GLY A 85 8.89 -7.36 -11.73
N ILE A 86 7.71 -7.02 -11.19
CA ILE A 86 7.36 -7.10 -9.74
C ILE A 86 7.46 -8.51 -9.22
N LYS A 87 6.96 -9.48 -9.98
CA LYS A 87 7.09 -10.89 -9.60
C LYS A 87 8.55 -11.34 -9.54
N GLN A 88 9.45 -10.57 -10.16
CA GLN A 88 10.88 -10.85 -10.21
C GLN A 88 11.70 -10.00 -9.22
N ASP A 89 11.20 -8.85 -8.72
CA ASP A 89 11.86 -8.08 -7.66
C ASP A 89 11.51 -8.67 -6.28
N PRO A 90 12.47 -9.30 -5.57
CA PRO A 90 12.18 -10.02 -4.33
C PRO A 90 11.67 -9.11 -3.21
N GLN A 91 12.05 -7.83 -3.18
CA GLN A 91 11.64 -6.92 -2.12
C GLN A 91 10.17 -6.54 -2.28
N ILE A 92 9.74 -6.23 -3.50
CA ILE A 92 8.36 -5.83 -3.78
C ILE A 92 7.43 -7.02 -3.61
N ARG A 93 7.85 -8.20 -4.07
CA ARG A 93 7.11 -9.44 -3.81
C ARG A 93 6.93 -9.68 -2.31
N SER A 94 7.97 -9.47 -1.51
CA SER A 94 7.88 -9.63 -0.06
C SER A 94 6.90 -8.62 0.58
N VAL A 95 6.84 -7.38 0.08
CA VAL A 95 5.85 -6.39 0.51
C VAL A 95 4.44 -6.88 0.19
N LEU A 96 4.17 -7.28 -1.06
CA LEU A 96 2.84 -7.72 -1.50
C LEU A 96 2.39 -9.01 -0.77
N ASP A 97 3.28 -10.00 -0.67
CA ASP A 97 3.01 -11.26 0.03
C ASP A 97 2.74 -11.03 1.54
N GLY A 98 3.33 -9.99 2.13
CA GLY A 98 3.05 -9.58 3.51
C GLY A 98 1.70 -8.87 3.66
N LEU A 99 1.39 -7.94 2.76
CA LEU A 99 0.10 -7.24 2.73
C LEU A 99 -1.09 -8.19 2.48
N GLU A 100 -0.90 -9.25 1.69
CA GLU A 100 -1.94 -10.27 1.44
C GLU A 100 -2.28 -11.12 2.67
N ARG A 101 -1.43 -11.11 3.71
CA ARG A 101 -1.64 -11.88 4.95
C ARG A 101 -2.29 -11.09 6.08
N LEU A 102 -2.55 -9.80 5.86
CA LEU A 102 -3.31 -8.94 6.79
C LEU A 102 -4.77 -9.38 6.88
#